data_AF-A0AAN4PZG8-F1
#
_entry.id   AF-A0AAN4PZG8-F1
#
_cell.length_a   1.000
_cell.length_b   1.000
_cell.length_c   1.000
_cell.angle_alpha   90.00
_cell.angle_beta   90.00
_cell.angle_gamma   90.00
#
_symmetry.space_group_name_H-M   'P 1'
#
loop_
_entity.id
_entity.type
_entity.pdbx_description
1 polymer ?
#
loop_
_entity_poly.entity_id
_entity_poly.type
_entity_poly.pdbx_seq_one_letter_code
_entity_poly.pdbx_strand_id
1 'polypeptide(L)'
;MLGPVLVNYLREYQLSHGVARADAYNITLYILAGLLVLGFICNLLIRPVADKYFMTDAELAAEQAIGRDKGASAATSLEWKASDGSKPLVIAAWLAVGIPLAWGVWITLQKTAVLFH
;
A
#
# COMPACT_ATOMS: atom_id res chain seq x y z
N MET A 1 -8.54 -5.44 5.56
CA MET A 1 -9.72 -5.19 6.41
C MET A 1 -9.49 -5.48 7.91
N LEU A 2 -8.49 -6.29 8.32
CA LEU A 2 -8.26 -6.58 9.75
C LEU A 2 -7.46 -5.52 10.53
N GLY A 3 -6.60 -4.76 9.85
CA GLY A 3 -5.74 -3.74 10.49
C GLY A 3 -6.50 -2.65 11.28
N PRO A 4 -7.59 -2.06 10.76
CA PRO A 4 -8.36 -1.03 11.48
C PRO A 4 -8.99 -1.53 12.79
N VAL A 5 -9.40 -2.80 12.81
CA VAL A 5 -10.06 -3.42 13.97
C VAL A 5 -9.07 -3.65 15.12
N LEU A 6 -7.86 -4.12 14.81
CA LEU A 6 -6.78 -4.30 15.80
C LEU A 6 -6.42 -2.99 16.51
N VAL A 7 -6.33 -1.89 15.76
CA VAL A 7 -6.01 -0.57 16.33
C VAL A 7 -7.16 -0.05 17.20
N ASN A 8 -8.42 -0.31 16.82
CA ASN A 8 -9.57 0.14 17.60
C ASN A 8 -9.65 -0.57 18.97
N TYR A 9 -9.46 -1.89 19.01
CA TYR A 9 -9.39 -2.64 20.26
C TYR A 9 -8.27 -2.16 21.18
N LEU A 10 -7.10 -1.87 20.61
CA LEU A 10 -5.95 -1.38 21.35
C LEU A 10 -6.20 0.02 21.96
N ARG A 11 -6.89 0.89 21.22
CA ARG A 11 -7.31 2.22 21.67
C ARG A 11 -8.34 2.11 22.80
N GLU A 12 -9.32 1.21 22.67
CA GLU A 12 -10.33 0.95 23.70
C GLU A 12 -9.70 0.38 24.99
N TYR A 13 -8.71 -0.50 24.86
CA TYR A 13 -7.94 -1.04 26.00
C TYR A 13 -7.12 0.03 26.76
N GLN A 14 -6.54 0.98 26.04
CA GLN A 14 -5.79 2.09 26.66
C GLN A 14 -6.72 3.09 27.37
N LEU A 15 -7.92 3.32 26.83
CA LEU A 15 -8.94 4.18 27.46
C LEU A 15 -9.48 3.60 28.76
N SER A 16 -9.68 2.27 28.82
CA SER A 16 -10.20 1.58 30.01
C SER A 16 -9.20 1.53 31.18
N HIS A 17 -7.90 1.69 30.91
CA HIS A 17 -6.84 1.75 31.92
C HIS A 17 -6.55 3.17 32.46
N GLY A 18 -7.38 4.17 32.12
CA GLY A 18 -7.38 5.48 32.79
C GLY A 18 -6.21 6.41 32.44
N VAL A 19 -5.50 6.15 31.33
CA VAL A 19 -4.34 6.96 30.91
C VAL A 19 -4.80 8.32 30.38
N ALA A 20 -4.18 9.41 30.84
CA ALA A 20 -4.46 10.77 30.36
C ALA A 20 -4.28 10.86 28.84
N ARG A 21 -5.17 11.58 28.14
CA ARG A 21 -5.24 11.57 26.67
C ARG A 21 -3.92 11.91 25.95
N ALA A 22 -3.03 12.66 26.59
CA ALA A 22 -1.70 12.96 26.07
C ALA A 22 -0.78 11.72 26.00
N ASP A 23 -0.84 10.83 26.98
CA ASP A 23 -0.02 9.61 27.01
C ASP A 23 -0.59 8.48 26.14
N ALA A 24 -1.91 8.43 25.95
CA ALA A 24 -2.54 7.48 25.04
C ALA A 24 -2.05 7.65 23.58
N TYR A 25 -1.70 8.88 23.17
CA TYR A 25 -1.11 9.15 21.86
C TYR A 25 0.30 8.58 21.74
N ASN A 26 1.14 8.80 22.75
CA ASN A 26 2.50 8.26 22.78
C ASN A 26 2.48 6.73 22.72
N ILE A 27 1.64 6.10 23.53
CA ILE A 27 1.52 4.63 23.58
C ILE A 27 1.02 4.07 22.24
N THR A 28 0.00 4.68 21.65
CA THR A 28 -0.50 4.25 20.33
C THR A 28 0.57 4.39 19.25
N LEU A 29 1.33 5.50 19.24
CA LEU A 29 2.44 5.72 18.30
C LEU A 29 3.54 4.67 18.47
N TYR A 30 3.94 4.35 19.71
CA TYR A 30 4.92 3.30 19.98
C TYR A 30 4.45 1.91 19.56
N ILE A 31 3.16 1.60 19.70
CA ILE A 31 2.63 0.31 19.27
C ILE A 31 2.57 0.21 17.75
N LEU A 32 2.18 1.28 17.04
CA LEU A 32 2.27 1.34 15.58
C LEU A 32 3.71 1.22 15.08
N ALA A 33 4.65 1.91 15.73
CA ALA A 33 6.08 1.79 15.45
C ALA A 33 6.59 0.37 15.71
N GLY A 34 6.18 -0.28 16.80
CA GLY A 34 6.52 -1.67 17.11
C GLY A 34 5.97 -2.66 16.08
N LEU A 35 4.72 -2.48 15.64
CA LEU A 35 4.11 -3.26 14.54
C LEU A 35 4.87 -3.09 13.23
N LEU A 36 5.34 -1.88 12.93
CA LEU A 36 6.13 -1.60 11.74
C LEU A 36 7.49 -2.29 11.79
N VAL A 37 8.20 -2.19 12.91
CA VAL A 37 9.49 -2.86 13.12
C VAL A 37 9.33 -4.38 13.04
N LEU A 38 8.28 -4.93 13.66
CA LEU A 38 7.98 -6.36 13.59
C LEU A 38 7.68 -6.80 12.15
N GLY A 39 6.85 -6.05 11.42
CA GLY A 39 6.56 -6.30 10.01
C GLY A 39 7.81 -6.23 9.13
N PHE A 40 8.71 -5.28 9.42
CA PHE A 40 9.98 -5.13 8.72
C PHE A 40 10.92 -6.31 8.98
N ILE A 41 11.04 -6.78 10.23
CA ILE A 41 11.81 -7.98 10.57
C ILE A 41 11.22 -9.21 9.88
N CYS A 42 9.90 -9.34 9.87
CA CYS A 42 9.22 -10.43 9.19
C CYS A 42 9.49 -10.41 7.67
N ASN A 43 9.47 -9.22 7.06
CA ASN A 43 9.81 -9.03 5.64
C ASN A 43 11.27 -9.41 5.35
N LEU A 44 12.22 -9.02 6.21
CA LEU A 44 13.63 -9.41 6.08
C LEU A 44 13.86 -10.92 6.27
N LEU A 45 13.03 -11.60 7.07
CA LEU A 45 13.12 -13.05 7.29
C LEU A 45 12.56 -13.87 6.11
N ILE A 46 11.77 -13.27 5.23
CA ILE A 46 11.30 -13.92 4.01
C ILE A 46 12.48 -14.02 3.05
N ARG A 47 13.09 -15.22 3.01
CA ARG A 47 14.14 -15.57 2.06
C ARG A 47 13.53 -16.09 0.75
N PRO A 48 14.22 -15.92 -0.39
CA PRO A 48 13.80 -16.54 -1.63
C PRO A 48 13.64 -18.06 -1.44
N VAL A 49 12.56 -18.59 -1.99
CA VAL A 49 12.21 -20.02 -1.90
C VAL A 49 13.35 -20.84 -2.52
N ALA A 50 13.66 -22.00 -1.94
CA ALA A 50 14.80 -22.82 -2.37
C ALA A 50 14.62 -23.40 -3.78
N ASP A 51 15.74 -23.55 -4.51
CA ASP A 51 15.82 -24.00 -5.91
C ASP A 51 15.08 -25.33 -6.21
N LYS A 52 14.84 -26.16 -5.19
CA LYS A 52 14.10 -27.43 -5.30
C LYS A 52 12.59 -27.31 -5.58
N TYR A 53 12.02 -26.10 -5.46
CA TYR A 53 10.63 -25.81 -5.87
C TYR A 53 10.57 -25.13 -7.24
N PHE A 54 11.72 -24.87 -7.85
CA PHE A 54 11.79 -24.44 -9.24
C PHE A 54 11.63 -25.67 -10.10
N MET A 55 10.83 -25.54 -11.16
CA MET A 55 10.67 -26.59 -12.16
C MET A 55 12.04 -26.94 -12.75
N THR A 56 12.28 -28.24 -12.93
CA THR A 56 13.51 -28.75 -13.56
C THR A 56 13.71 -28.07 -14.92
N ASP A 57 14.94 -27.70 -15.30
CA ASP A 57 15.21 -26.94 -16.55
C ASP A 57 14.56 -27.57 -17.80
N ALA A 58 14.44 -28.90 -17.83
CA ALA A 58 13.79 -29.65 -18.90
C ALA A 58 12.25 -29.49 -18.91
N GLU A 59 11.62 -29.45 -17.74
CA GLU A 59 10.18 -29.18 -17.63
C GLU A 59 9.90 -27.70 -17.86
N LEU A 60 10.78 -26.80 -17.39
CA LEU A 60 10.70 -25.37 -17.66
C LEU A 60 10.80 -25.09 -19.17
N ALA A 61 11.69 -25.79 -19.88
CA ALA A 61 11.79 -25.70 -21.33
C ALA A 61 10.55 -26.26 -22.06
N ALA A 62 9.95 -27.35 -21.57
CA ALA A 62 8.73 -27.93 -22.15
C ALA A 62 7.49 -27.06 -21.91
N GLU A 63 7.30 -26.53 -20.70
CA GLU A 63 6.21 -25.62 -20.36
C GLU A 63 6.41 -24.23 -20.98
N GLN A 64 7.65 -23.76 -21.09
CA GLN A 64 7.98 -22.60 -21.91
C GLN A 64 7.71 -22.87 -23.39
N ALA A 65 7.96 -24.06 -23.94
CA ALA A 65 7.60 -24.36 -25.32
C ALA A 65 6.06 -24.36 -25.53
N ILE A 66 5.30 -24.92 -24.59
CA ILE A 66 3.82 -24.92 -24.61
C ILE A 66 3.26 -23.50 -24.39
N GLY A 67 3.88 -22.70 -23.52
CA GLY A 67 3.52 -21.30 -23.26
C GLY A 67 4.00 -20.32 -24.35
N ARG A 68 5.10 -20.63 -25.05
CA ARG A 68 5.65 -19.85 -26.17
C ARG A 68 4.79 -20.02 -27.42
N ASP A 69 4.20 -21.19 -27.62
CA ASP A 69 3.27 -21.46 -28.71
C ASP A 69 1.88 -20.82 -28.47
N LYS A 70 1.49 -20.62 -27.21
CA LYS A 70 0.25 -19.90 -26.84
C LYS A 70 0.42 -18.40 -26.55
N GLY A 71 1.64 -17.89 -26.40
CA GLY A 71 1.86 -16.57 -25.78
C GLY A 71 3.04 -15.74 -26.25
N ALA A 72 3.84 -16.15 -27.24
CA ALA A 72 5.05 -15.40 -27.60
C ALA A 72 5.25 -15.22 -29.11
N SER A 73 4.50 -14.29 -29.69
CA SER A 73 5.13 -13.43 -30.69
C SER A 73 6.06 -12.48 -29.95
N ALA A 74 7.37 -12.70 -30.07
CA ALA A 74 8.43 -11.89 -29.45
C ALA A 74 8.52 -10.43 -29.97
N ALA A 75 7.44 -9.95 -30.62
CA ALA A 75 7.28 -8.60 -31.14
C ALA A 75 5.96 -7.94 -30.71
N THR A 76 5.22 -8.48 -29.74
CA THR A 76 4.16 -7.69 -29.10
C THR A 76 4.80 -6.87 -28.00
N SER A 77 5.14 -5.63 -28.34
CA SER A 77 5.47 -4.61 -27.35
C SER A 77 4.39 -4.61 -26.26
N LEU A 78 4.80 -4.82 -25.01
CA LEU A 78 3.99 -4.50 -23.83
C LEU A 78 3.91 -2.98 -23.67
N GLU A 79 3.72 -2.25 -24.77
CA GLU A 79 3.45 -0.83 -24.74
C GLU A 79 1.98 -0.69 -24.36
N TRP A 80 1.75 -0.58 -23.05
CA TRP A 80 0.43 -0.24 -22.53
C TRP A 80 0.07 1.16 -23.04
N LYS A 81 -0.64 1.20 -24.17
CA LYS A 81 -1.23 2.40 -24.71
C LYS A 81 -2.61 2.56 -24.08
N ALA A 82 -2.70 3.47 -23.10
CA ALA A 82 -3.99 3.87 -22.57
C ALA A 82 -4.90 4.29 -23.74
N SER A 83 -6.07 3.65 -23.86
CA SER A 83 -7.05 3.99 -24.89
C SER A 83 -7.37 5.48 -24.81
N ASP A 84 -7.34 6.20 -25.94
CA ASP A 84 -7.63 7.64 -25.97
C ASP A 84 -9.01 7.97 -25.38
N GLY A 85 -9.95 7.02 -25.45
CA GLY A 85 -11.29 7.14 -24.87
C GLY A 85 -11.35 7.08 -23.34
N SER A 86 -10.33 6.54 -22.64
CA SER A 86 -10.31 6.49 -21.17
C SER A 86 -9.71 7.75 -20.54
N LYS A 87 -9.02 8.60 -21.31
CA LYS A 87 -8.43 9.86 -20.84
C LYS A 87 -9.41 10.79 -20.10
N PRO A 88 -10.63 11.10 -20.60
CA PRO A 88 -11.56 11.97 -19.88
C PRO A 88 -12.04 11.36 -18.56
N LEU A 89 -12.22 10.03 -18.51
CA LEU A 89 -12.59 9.31 -17.29
C LEU A 89 -11.46 9.35 -16.25
N VAL A 90 -10.21 9.16 -16.67
CA VAL A 90 -9.05 9.25 -15.78
C VAL A 90 -8.90 10.67 -15.23
N ILE A 91 -9.06 11.70 -16.07
CA ILE A 91 -9.02 13.09 -15.62
C ILE A 91 -10.15 13.38 -14.63
N ALA A 92 -11.38 12.95 -14.92
CA ALA A 92 -12.51 13.11 -14.02
C ALA A 92 -12.29 12.40 -12.67
N ALA A 93 -11.74 11.18 -12.69
CA ALA A 93 -11.38 10.44 -11.48
C ALA A 93 -10.31 11.18 -10.65
N TRP A 94 -9.28 11.70 -11.30
CA TRP A 94 -8.23 12.49 -10.62
C TRP A 94 -8.75 13.83 -10.08
N LEU A 95 -9.69 14.48 -10.76
CA LEU A 95 -10.33 15.70 -10.25
C LEU A 95 -11.24 15.40 -9.05
N ALA A 96 -12.01 14.30 -9.10
CA ALA A 96 -12.86 13.88 -7.98
C ALA A 96 -12.05 13.62 -6.70
N VAL A 97 -10.81 13.13 -6.83
CA VAL A 97 -9.88 12.93 -5.70
C VAL A 97 -9.10 14.20 -5.36
N GLY A 98 -8.64 14.94 -6.37
CA GLY A 98 -7.77 16.11 -6.21
C GLY A 98 -8.47 17.33 -5.62
N ILE A 99 -9.74 17.58 -5.99
CA ILE A 99 -10.49 18.75 -5.52
C ILE A 99 -10.71 18.72 -3.99
N PRO A 100 -11.21 17.62 -3.38
CA PRO A 100 -11.35 17.55 -1.92
C PRO A 100 -10.01 17.61 -1.17
N LEU A 101 -8.94 17.02 -1.74
CA LEU A 101 -7.60 17.08 -1.17
C LEU A 101 -7.05 18.50 -1.14
N ALA A 102 -7.10 19.21 -2.27
CA ALA A 102 -6.65 20.59 -2.38
C ALA A 102 -7.42 21.50 -1.41
N TRP A 103 -8.73 21.28 -1.27
CA TRP A 103 -9.56 21.99 -0.30
C TRP A 103 -9.12 21.75 1.15
N GLY A 104 -8.85 20.49 1.53
CA GLY A 104 -8.33 20.16 2.86
C GLY A 104 -6.98 20.79 3.15
N VAL A 105 -6.06 20.77 2.18
CA VAL A 105 -4.74 21.41 2.28
C VAL A 105 -4.89 22.93 2.44
N TRP A 106 -5.76 23.57 1.66
CA TRP A 106 -6.02 25.01 1.74
C TRP A 106 -6.55 25.43 3.13
N ILE A 107 -7.54 24.71 3.66
CA ILE A 107 -8.07 24.97 5.01
C ILE A 107 -6.98 24.82 6.07
N THR A 108 -6.12 23.81 5.93
CA THR A 108 -5.03 23.57 6.88
C THR A 108 -4.04 24.73 6.83
N LEU A 109 -3.63 25.17 5.64
CA LEU A 109 -2.74 26.33 5.47
C LEU A 109 -3.34 27.61 6.05
N GLN A 110 -4.62 27.89 5.82
CA GLN A 110 -5.29 29.05 6.43
C GLN A 110 -5.29 28.99 7.96
N LYS A 111 -5.61 27.83 8.55
CA LYS A 111 -5.60 27.66 10.01
C LYS A 111 -4.20 27.80 10.60
N THR A 112 -3.19 27.27 9.92
CA THR A 112 -1.80 27.39 10.35
C THR A 112 -1.29 28.83 10.21
N ALA A 113 -1.63 29.54 9.14
CA ALA A 113 -1.21 30.93 8.92
C ALA A 113 -1.74 31.88 10.01
N VAL A 114 -2.97 31.67 10.50
CA VAL A 114 -3.55 32.44 11.61
C VAL A 114 -2.80 32.22 12.93
N LEU A 115 -2.08 31.12 13.10
CA LEU A 115 -1.28 30.85 14.30
C LEU A 115 0.01 31.69 14.37
N PHE A 116 0.43 32.28 13.24
CA PHE A 116 1.67 33.04 13.10
C PHE A 116 1.43 34.56 12.99
N HIS A 117 0.19 35.03 13.12
CA HIS A 117 -0.20 36.44 13.23
C HIS A 117 -0.73 36.72 14.64
#